data_AF-A0AAN9Z7U9-F1
#
_entry.id   AF-A0AAN9Z7U9-F1
#
_cell.length_a   1.000
_cell.length_b   1.000
_cell.length_c   1.000
_cell.angle_alpha   90.00
_cell.angle_beta   90.00
_cell.angle_gamma   90.00
#
_symmetry.space_group_name_H-M   'P 1'
#
loop_
_entity.id
_entity.type
_entity.pdbx_description
1 polymer ?
#
loop_
_entity_poly.entity_id
_entity_poly.type
_entity_poly.pdbx_seq_one_letter_code
_entity_poly.pdbx_strand_id
1 'polypeptide(L)'
;MVSKSTDERNKQFTEPCISLSPILGIGFSLQAASTHLKHKKQKLIASALESFHKAQQSDPNDHLSEYYLALQYAQGSQIPEAMCHVKMALNLRP
;
A
#
# COMPACT_ATOMS: atom_id res chain seq x y z
N MET A 1 -0.63 17.81 -29.52
CA MET A 1 -1.05 16.42 -29.25
C MET A 1 0.00 15.81 -28.32
N VAL A 2 -0.14 16.02 -27.01
CA VAL A 2 0.86 15.62 -26.01
C VAL A 2 0.27 14.53 -25.12
N SER A 3 1.13 13.55 -24.79
CA SER A 3 0.99 12.51 -23.76
C SER A 3 0.54 11.12 -24.20
N LYS A 4 1.30 10.48 -25.11
CA LYS A 4 1.58 9.05 -24.99
C LYS A 4 2.77 8.88 -24.03
N SER A 5 2.51 8.71 -22.74
CA SER A 5 3.51 8.28 -21.76
C SER A 5 2.80 7.96 -20.46
N THR A 6 2.61 6.68 -20.16
CA THR A 6 2.60 6.11 -18.79
C THR A 6 2.14 4.64 -18.73
N ASP A 7 2.06 3.89 -19.84
CA ASP A 7 1.55 2.50 -19.80
C ASP A 7 2.61 1.39 -19.99
N GLU A 8 3.88 1.72 -20.30
CA GLU A 8 4.87 0.67 -20.61
C GLU A 8 5.85 0.32 -19.48
N ARG A 9 5.73 0.92 -18.28
CA ARG A 9 6.61 0.58 -17.14
C ARG A 9 6.12 -0.59 -16.29
N ASN A 10 5.10 -1.34 -16.73
CA ASN A 10 4.41 -2.31 -15.88
C ASN A 10 4.79 -3.78 -16.13
N LYS A 11 5.98 -4.07 -16.69
CA LYS A 11 6.40 -5.45 -17.01
C LYS A 11 7.73 -5.93 -16.43
N GLN A 12 8.43 -5.15 -15.59
CA GLN A 12 9.81 -5.51 -15.19
C GLN A 12 10.07 -5.79 -13.71
N PHE A 13 9.04 -5.93 -12.85
CA PHE A 13 9.26 -6.19 -11.41
C PHE A 13 8.73 -7.55 -10.95
N THR A 14 8.76 -8.54 -11.83
CA THR A 14 8.47 -9.95 -11.49
C THR A 14 9.77 -10.68 -11.13
N GLU A 15 10.39 -10.31 -10.01
CA GLU A 15 11.37 -11.14 -9.30
C GLU A 15 10.93 -11.13 -7.83
N PRO A 16 10.76 -12.28 -7.16
CA PRO A 16 10.14 -12.37 -5.84
C PRO A 16 11.16 -12.00 -4.75
N CYS A 17 11.50 -10.72 -4.66
CA CYS A 17 12.21 -10.21 -3.49
C CYS A 17 11.17 -9.98 -2.39
N ILE A 18 11.07 -10.94 -1.47
CA ILE A 18 10.15 -10.96 -0.31
C ILE A 18 10.22 -9.64 0.50
N SER A 19 11.34 -8.91 0.42
CA SER A 19 11.54 -7.62 1.09
C SER A 19 11.00 -6.38 0.36
N LEU A 20 10.56 -6.48 -0.91
CA LEU A 20 10.13 -5.30 -1.70
C LEU A 20 8.62 -5.05 -1.68
N SER A 21 7.82 -6.00 -1.19
CA SER A 21 6.36 -5.88 -1.15
C SER A 21 5.85 -4.62 -0.41
N PRO A 22 6.43 -4.21 0.74
CA PRO A 22 6.04 -2.96 1.41
C PRO A 22 6.40 -1.71 0.59
N ILE A 23 7.58 -1.69 -0.04
CA ILE A 23 8.07 -0.55 -0.82
C ILE A 23 7.19 -0.30 -2.06
N LEU A 24 6.71 -1.37 -2.68
CA LEU A 24 5.77 -1.29 -3.78
C LEU A 24 4.42 -0.67 -3.34
N GLY A 25 3.90 -1.07 -2.18
CA GLY A 25 2.69 -0.49 -1.60
C GLY A 25 2.82 1.00 -1.28
N ILE A 26 3.97 1.42 -0.75
CA ILE A 26 4.28 2.84 -0.50
C ILE A 26 4.30 3.63 -1.82
N GLY A 27 4.92 3.08 -2.86
CA GLY A 27 4.96 3.69 -4.19
C GLY A 27 3.56 3.95 -4.75
N PHE A 28 2.66 2.97 -4.66
CA PHE A 28 1.26 3.13 -5.07
C PHE A 28 0.51 4.16 -4.22
N SER A 29 0.76 4.21 -2.91
CA SER A 29 0.13 5.18 -2.00
C SER A 29 0.56 6.61 -2.30
N LEU A 30 1.85 6.83 -2.59
CA LEU A 30 2.37 8.13 -3.05
C LEU A 30 1.78 8.52 -4.41
N GLN A 31 1.68 7.57 -5.34
CA GLN A 31 1.08 7.83 -6.64
C GLN A 31 -0.42 8.16 -6.52
N ALA A 32 -1.13 7.52 -5.59
CA ALA A 32 -2.53 7.81 -5.28
C ALA A 32 -2.70 9.22 -4.67
N ALA A 33 -1.75 9.68 -3.85
CA ALA A 33 -1.75 11.04 -3.30
C ALA A 33 -1.49 12.10 -4.39
N SER A 34 -0.60 11.81 -5.35
CA SER A 34 -0.28 12.70 -6.47
C SER A 34 -1.33 12.72 -7.60
N THR A 35 -2.35 11.86 -7.55
CA THR A 35 -3.36 11.74 -8.61
C THR A 35 -4.67 12.44 -8.24
N HIS A 36 -5.13 13.36 -9.11
CA HIS A 36 -6.40 14.09 -8.92
C HIS A 36 -7.65 13.32 -9.38
N LEU A 37 -7.48 12.27 -10.19
CA LEU A 37 -8.57 11.44 -10.72
C LEU A 37 -9.04 10.41 -9.67
N LYS A 38 -10.28 10.55 -9.18
CA LYS A 38 -10.87 9.67 -8.14
C LYS A 38 -10.79 8.18 -8.49
N HIS A 39 -11.16 7.80 -9.71
CA HIS A 39 -11.16 6.39 -10.13
C HIS A 39 -9.74 5.79 -10.16
N LYS A 40 -8.77 6.54 -10.69
CA LYS A 40 -7.36 6.11 -10.74
C LYS A 40 -6.76 6.03 -9.33
N LYS A 41 -7.12 6.97 -8.45
CA LYS A 41 -6.74 6.94 -7.04
C LYS A 41 -7.26 5.69 -6.32
N GLN A 42 -8.53 5.34 -6.49
CA GLN A 42 -9.10 4.12 -5.90
C GLN A 42 -8.39 2.85 -6.37
N LYS A 43 -8.08 2.75 -7.67
CA LYS A 43 -7.34 1.60 -8.21
C LYS A 43 -5.93 1.48 -7.60
N LEU A 44 -5.22 2.59 -7.49
CA LEU A 44 -3.88 2.63 -6.88
C LEU A 44 -3.93 2.27 -5.39
N ILE A 45 -4.92 2.78 -4.66
CA ILE A 45 -5.13 2.46 -3.24
C ILE A 45 -5.39 0.95 -3.06
N ALA A 46 -6.22 0.35 -3.92
CA ALA A 46 -6.50 -1.08 -3.89
C ALA A 46 -5.23 -1.92 -4.14
N SER A 47 -4.42 -1.55 -5.14
CA SER A 47 -3.14 -2.21 -5.42
C SER A 47 -2.12 -2.05 -4.27
N ALA A 48 -2.13 -0.91 -3.57
CA ALA A 48 -1.31 -0.70 -2.38
C ALA A 48 -1.73 -1.64 -1.24
N LEU A 49 -3.04 -1.72 -0.96
CA LEU A 49 -3.59 -2.62 0.08
C LEU A 49 -3.27 -4.08 -0.21
N GLU A 50 -3.40 -4.52 -1.47
CA GLU A 50 -3.06 -5.89 -1.85
C GLU A 50 -1.57 -6.19 -1.60
N SER A 51 -0.69 -5.24 -1.88
CA SER A 51 0.75 -5.38 -1.65
C SER A 51 1.08 -5.46 -0.15
N PHE A 52 0.42 -4.63 0.68
CA PHE A 52 0.59 -4.68 2.13
C PHE A 52 0.03 -5.96 2.75
N HIS A 53 -1.11 -6.48 2.28
CA HIS A 53 -1.63 -7.77 2.74
C HIS A 53 -0.74 -8.95 2.35
N LYS A 54 -0.10 -8.91 1.18
CA LYS A 54 0.91 -9.92 0.80
C LYS A 54 2.14 -9.84 1.70
N ALA A 55 2.58 -8.64 2.05
CA ALA A 55 3.67 -8.44 3.00
C ALA A 55 3.31 -8.97 4.41
N GLN A 56 2.11 -8.66 4.91
CA GLN A 56 1.60 -9.16 6.19
C GLN A 56 1.48 -10.70 6.23
N GLN A 57 1.06 -11.33 5.12
CA GLN A 57 1.01 -12.80 5.02
C GLN A 57 2.40 -13.44 5.00
N SER A 58 3.38 -12.74 4.44
CA SER A 58 4.78 -13.20 4.39
C SER A 58 5.45 -13.05 5.75
N ASP A 59 5.22 -11.90 6.41
CA ASP A 59 5.80 -11.54 7.70
C ASP A 59 4.72 -11.04 8.68
N PRO A 60 4.04 -11.96 9.39
CA PRO A 60 2.95 -11.60 10.31
C PRO A 60 3.38 -10.78 11.53
N ASN A 61 4.69 -10.74 11.82
CA ASN A 61 5.26 -10.05 12.98
C ASN A 61 5.86 -8.67 12.61
N ASP A 62 5.72 -8.21 11.37
CA ASP A 62 6.23 -6.91 10.97
C ASP A 62 5.24 -5.78 11.29
N HIS A 63 5.55 -5.01 12.33
CA HIS A 63 4.85 -3.77 12.68
C HIS A 63 4.75 -2.75 11.54
N LEU A 64 5.69 -2.70 10.59
CA LEU A 64 5.65 -1.73 9.49
C LEU A 64 4.48 -2.04 8.55
N SER A 65 4.28 -3.32 8.23
CA SER A 65 3.17 -3.77 7.40
C SER A 65 1.81 -3.43 8.02
N GLU A 66 1.65 -3.63 9.33
CA GLU A 66 0.44 -3.23 10.08
C GLU A 66 0.24 -1.70 10.12
N TYR A 67 1.33 -0.95 10.32
CA TYR A 67 1.30 0.52 10.30
C TYR A 67 0.86 1.08 8.94
N TYR A 68 1.39 0.55 7.84
CA TYR A 68 1.01 1.00 6.50
C TYR A 68 -0.42 0.60 6.12
N LEU A 69 -0.90 -0.57 6.55
CA LEU A 69 -2.32 -0.95 6.42
C LEU A 69 -3.20 0.05 7.17
N ALA A 70 -2.86 0.37 8.43
CA ALA A 70 -3.60 1.34 9.21
C ALA A 70 -3.64 2.73 8.57
N LEU A 71 -2.50 3.21 8.04
CA LEU A 71 -2.42 4.48 7.33
C LEU A 71 -3.35 4.49 6.10
N GLN A 72 -3.38 3.38 5.36
CA GLN A 72 -4.20 3.26 4.16
C GLN A 72 -5.70 3.22 4.50
N TYR A 73 -6.10 2.54 5.57
CA TYR A 73 -7.47 2.57 6.08
C TYR A 73 -7.85 3.97 6.57
N ALA A 74 -6.95 4.69 7.24
CA ALA A 74 -7.18 6.07 7.66
C ALA A 74 -7.42 7.00 6.45
N GLN A 75 -6.65 6.85 5.37
CA GLN A 75 -6.87 7.55 4.11
C GLN A 75 -8.19 7.18 3.43
N GLY A 76 -8.63 5.92 3.61
CA GLY A 76 -9.93 5.42 3.17
C GLY A 76 -11.12 5.87 4.03
N SER A 77 -10.89 6.67 5.08
CA SER A 77 -11.90 7.03 6.10
C SER A 77 -12.47 5.82 6.87
N GLN A 78 -11.78 4.68 6.82
CA GLN A 78 -12.08 3.47 7.59
C GLN A 78 -11.35 3.54 8.93
N ILE A 79 -11.80 4.50 9.76
CA ILE A 79 -11.20 4.80 11.06
C ILE A 79 -11.23 3.61 12.04
N PRO A 80 -12.32 2.81 12.16
CA PRO A 80 -12.33 1.72 13.13
C PRO A 80 -11.33 0.61 12.77
N GLU A 81 -11.19 0.27 11.49
CA GLU A 81 -10.21 -0.69 10.99
C GLU A 81 -8.79 -0.17 11.17
N ALA A 82 -8.54 1.10 10.84
CA ALA A 82 -7.24 1.73 11.06
C ALA A 82 -6.81 1.63 12.54
N MET A 83 -7.72 1.95 13.47
CA MET A 83 -7.43 1.87 14.91
C MET A 83 -7.13 0.45 15.39
N CYS A 84 -7.75 -0.57 14.78
CA CYS A 84 -7.45 -1.97 15.09
C CYS A 84 -6.00 -2.31 14.69
N HIS A 85 -5.62 -1.99 13.45
CA HIS A 85 -4.28 -2.26 12.92
C HIS A 85 -3.18 -1.46 13.65
N VAL A 86 -3.43 -0.19 14.03
CA VAL A 86 -2.48 0.57 14.87
C VAL A 86 -2.26 -0.10 16.22
N LYS A 87 -3.32 -0.57 16.89
CA LYS A 87 -3.18 -1.27 18.17
C LYS A 87 -2.38 -2.56 18.03
N MET A 88 -2.56 -3.31 16.95
CA MET A 88 -1.76 -4.49 16.65
C MET A 88 -0.29 -4.14 16.44
N ALA A 89 0.01 -3.10 15.65
CA ALA A 89 1.37 -2.61 15.44
C ALA A 89 2.05 -2.19 16.75
N LEU A 90 1.34 -1.48 17.62
CA LEU A 90 1.83 -1.05 18.94
C LEU A 90 2.05 -2.24 19.89
N ASN A 91 1.21 -3.27 19.83
CA ASN A 91 1.42 -4.49 20.63
C ASN A 91 2.64 -5.29 20.19
N LEU A 92 2.94 -5.30 18.88
CA LEU A 92 4.13 -5.95 18.33
C LEU A 92 5.43 -5.21 18.70
N ARG A 93 5.35 -3.89 18.92
CA ARG A 93 6.49 -3.06 19.33
C ARG A 93 6.02 -1.97 20.31
N PRO A 94 6.06 -2.23 21.63
CA PRO A 94 5.63 -1.29 22.66
C PRO A 94 6.54 -0.07 22.77
#